data_AF-A0A955SH14-F1
#
_entry.id   AF-A0A955SH14-F1
#
_cell.length_a   1.000
_cell.length_b   1.000
_cell.length_c   1.000
_cell.angle_alpha   90.00
_cell.angle_beta   90.00
_cell.angle_gamma   90.00
#
_symmetry.space_group_name_H-M   'P 1'
#
loop_
_entity.id
_entity.type
_entity.pdbx_description
1 polymer ?
#
loop_
_entity_poly.entity_id
_entity_poly.type
_entity_poly.pdbx_seq_one_letter_code
_entity_poly.pdbx_strand_id
1 'polypeptide(L)'
;MVEDTNVDPVELPLVGNIDEEALLEEKAFLAEADRRGLAARLAAYTKLSGPGWLQGAMTLGGGSAASSLLLGTLAGYKFLWVQPLALITGIIMLMAISHLTLSIKTRPFEAMSKYTHPVFAWGWALASLLASIVWCFPQFSLAESVVRDIAGQMGYPASQGLTWGSSFIILAFTLFITLNYGKSLGWIKKYELALKLMVAMIIISFFIVIIKVDVDWGKVAGGLFGFAMPQTANEIGVVISAFATA
;
A
#
# COMPACT_ATOMS: atom_id res chain seq x y z
N MET A 1 -13.19 -7.22 39.84
CA MET A 1 -12.37 -6.14 40.42
C MET A 1 -11.00 -6.28 39.79
N VAL A 2 -10.75 -5.53 38.72
CA VAL A 2 -9.43 -5.44 38.11
C VAL A 2 -8.82 -4.19 38.72
N GLU A 3 -7.69 -4.38 39.40
CA GLU A 3 -6.93 -3.34 40.07
C GLU A 3 -6.59 -2.23 39.07
N ASP A 4 -7.07 -1.03 39.39
CA ASP A 4 -6.82 0.22 38.66
C ASP A 4 -5.37 0.60 38.92
N THR A 5 -4.46 -0.02 38.18
CA THR A 5 -3.05 0.40 38.17
C THR A 5 -3.01 1.73 37.46
N ASN A 6 -2.81 2.77 38.26
CA ASN A 6 -2.54 4.14 37.84
C ASN A 6 -1.25 4.16 37.01
N VAL A 7 -1.37 3.80 35.73
CA VAL A 7 -0.32 3.95 34.74
C VAL A 7 -0.44 5.38 34.25
N ASP A 8 0.55 6.21 34.58
CA ASP A 8 0.69 7.57 34.04
C ASP A 8 0.39 7.54 32.54
N PRO A 9 -0.46 8.46 32.02
CA PRO A 9 -0.79 8.48 30.61
C PRO A 9 0.51 8.66 29.83
N VAL A 10 0.93 7.59 29.16
CA VAL A 10 2.09 7.62 28.26
C VAL A 10 1.78 8.68 27.21
N GLU A 11 2.42 9.85 27.29
CA GLU A 11 2.34 10.88 26.26
C GLU A 11 2.86 10.28 24.96
N LEU A 12 1.94 9.89 24.09
CA LEU A 12 2.22 9.39 22.76
C LEU A 12 2.66 10.59 21.90
N PRO A 13 3.93 10.69 21.44
CA PRO A 13 4.41 11.91 20.77
C PRO A 13 3.79 12.19 19.39
N LEU A 14 2.89 11.31 18.92
CA LEU A 14 2.12 11.43 17.69
C LEU A 14 0.61 11.59 17.95
N VAL A 15 0.18 11.48 19.20
CA VAL A 15 -1.17 11.77 19.66
C VAL A 15 -0.99 12.81 20.75
N GLY A 16 -0.89 14.08 20.36
CA GLY A 16 -1.12 15.17 21.32
C GLY A 16 -2.46 14.96 22.03
N ASN A 17 -2.68 15.64 23.17
CA ASN A 17 -3.92 15.56 23.96
C ASN A 17 -5.11 15.18 23.09
N ILE A 18 -5.57 13.93 23.22
CA ILE A 18 -6.74 13.46 22.49
C ILE A 18 -7.85 14.43 22.86
N ASP A 19 -8.35 15.15 21.88
CA ASP A 19 -9.48 16.03 22.08
C ASP A 19 -10.66 15.16 22.51
N GLU A 20 -10.97 15.20 23.81
CA GLU A 20 -12.00 14.37 24.42
C GLU A 20 -13.36 14.64 23.78
N GLU A 21 -13.61 15.87 23.32
CA GLU A 21 -14.83 16.27 22.64
C GLU A 21 -14.92 15.60 21.26
N ALA A 22 -13.85 15.65 20.47
CA ALA A 22 -13.76 14.97 19.19
C ALA A 22 -13.90 13.43 19.30
N LEU A 23 -13.32 12.83 20.35
CA LEU A 23 -13.43 11.40 20.61
C LEU A 23 -14.87 10.99 20.97
N LEU A 24 -15.57 11.81 21.75
CA LEU A 24 -16.97 11.57 22.11
C LEU A 24 -17.88 11.72 20.89
N GLU A 25 -17.63 12.72 20.04
CA GLU A 25 -18.36 12.91 18.78
C GLU A 25 -18.17 11.71 17.84
N GLU A 26 -16.94 11.22 17.69
CA GLU A 26 -16.64 10.04 16.86
C GLU A 26 -17.33 8.78 17.39
N LYS A 27 -17.32 8.55 18.72
CA LYS A 27 -18.04 7.43 19.35
C LYS A 27 -19.54 7.51 19.10
N ALA A 28 -20.13 8.70 19.23
CA ALA A 28 -21.56 8.91 18.97
C ALA A 28 -21.89 8.66 17.48
N PHE A 29 -21.04 9.13 16.56
CA PHE A 29 -21.17 8.87 15.14
C PHE A 29 -21.12 7.37 14.82
N LEU A 30 -20.17 6.63 15.40
CA LEU A 30 -20.04 5.19 15.20
C LEU A 30 -21.23 4.41 15.78
N ALA A 31 -21.72 4.78 16.96
CA ALA A 31 -22.90 4.17 17.58
C ALA A 31 -24.18 4.40 16.75
N GLU A 32 -24.32 5.61 16.18
CA GLU A 32 -25.41 5.93 15.26
C GLU A 32 -25.30 5.16 13.94
N ALA A 33 -24.09 5.03 13.39
CA ALA A 33 -23.85 4.24 12.18
C ALA A 33 -24.16 2.74 12.37
N ASP A 34 -23.87 2.17 13.55
CA ASP A 34 -24.13 0.76 13.86
C ASP A 34 -25.64 0.46 14.01
N ARG A 35 -26.43 1.45 14.41
CA ARG A 35 -27.90 1.36 14.52
C ARG A 35 -28.62 1.49 13.18
N ARG A 36 -27.95 1.92 12.11
CA ARG A 36 -28.52 2.10 10.78
C ARG A 36 -28.43 0.83 9.93
N GLY A 37 -29.22 0.76 8.86
CA GLY A 37 -29.15 -0.33 7.88
C GLY A 37 -27.79 -0.42 7.18
N LEU A 38 -27.48 -1.62 6.63
CA LEU A 38 -26.17 -1.96 6.06
C LEU A 38 -25.61 -0.90 5.09
N ALA A 39 -26.44 -0.34 4.20
CA ALA A 39 -26.00 0.68 3.23
C ALA A 39 -25.54 1.98 3.90
N ALA A 40 -26.28 2.45 4.92
CA ALA A 40 -25.94 3.67 5.66
C ALA A 40 -24.71 3.46 6.55
N ARG A 41 -24.54 2.25 7.11
CA ARG A 41 -23.35 1.86 7.86
C ARG A 41 -22.11 1.83 6.97
N LEU A 42 -22.19 1.23 5.78
CA LEU A 42 -21.10 1.22 4.81
C LEU A 42 -20.74 2.65 4.38
N ALA A 43 -21.73 3.51 4.09
CA ALA A 43 -21.50 4.91 3.76
C ALA A 43 -20.87 5.73 4.91
N ALA A 44 -21.18 5.38 6.16
CA ALA A 44 -20.53 6.01 7.32
C ALA A 44 -19.06 5.60 7.42
N TYR A 45 -18.74 4.32 7.24
CA TYR A 45 -17.36 3.84 7.30
C TYR A 45 -16.50 4.31 6.12
N THR A 46 -17.07 4.51 4.93
CA THR A 46 -16.32 5.08 3.81
C THR A 46 -15.87 6.51 4.09
N LYS A 47 -16.60 7.30 4.90
CA LYS A 47 -16.13 8.62 5.34
C LYS A 47 -14.89 8.55 6.23
N LEU A 48 -14.74 7.47 7.01
CA LEU A 48 -13.59 7.23 7.88
C LEU A 48 -12.44 6.51 7.16
N SER A 49 -12.58 6.17 5.88
CA SER A 49 -11.60 5.39 5.12
C SER A 49 -10.36 6.17 4.64
N GLY A 50 -10.20 7.44 5.06
CA GLY A 50 -9.09 8.32 4.67
C GLY A 50 -7.71 7.67 4.66
N PRO A 51 -7.21 7.10 5.78
CA PRO A 51 -5.92 6.43 5.82
C PRO A 51 -5.87 5.14 4.98
N GLY A 52 -7.00 4.43 4.84
CA GLY A 52 -7.10 3.22 4.02
C GLY A 52 -6.88 3.48 2.52
N TRP A 53 -7.35 4.62 2.01
CA TRP A 53 -7.09 5.02 0.61
C TRP A 53 -5.61 5.27 0.34
N LEU A 54 -4.92 5.94 1.26
CA LEU A 54 -3.49 6.20 1.14
C LEU A 54 -2.69 4.89 1.16
N GLN A 55 -3.10 3.97 2.02
CA GLN A 55 -2.49 2.66 2.17
C GLN A 55 -2.72 1.77 0.95
N GLY A 56 -3.94 1.76 0.38
CA GLY A 56 -4.22 1.05 -0.88
C GLY A 56 -3.46 1.63 -2.07
N ALA A 57 -3.19 2.94 -2.08
CA ALA A 57 -2.33 3.54 -3.11
C ALA A 57 -0.87 3.05 -3.01
N MET A 58 -0.36 2.80 -1.80
CA MET A 58 1.01 2.30 -1.60
C MET A 58 1.22 0.87 -2.09
N THR A 59 0.17 0.03 -2.13
CA THR A 59 0.27 -1.34 -2.66
C THR A 59 0.29 -1.36 -4.19
N LEU A 60 -0.14 -0.27 -4.85
CA LEU A 60 -0.01 -0.08 -6.30
C LEU A 60 1.42 0.36 -6.64
N GLY A 61 2.34 -0.60 -6.60
CA GLY A 61 3.76 -0.37 -6.81
C GLY A 61 4.32 -1.06 -8.05
N GLY A 62 5.60 -0.79 -8.30
CA GLY A 62 6.31 -1.37 -9.43
C GLY A 62 6.49 -2.88 -9.37
N GLY A 63 6.72 -3.41 -8.17
CA GLY A 63 6.85 -4.84 -7.96
C GLY A 63 5.57 -5.59 -8.31
N SER A 64 4.42 -5.07 -7.89
CA SER A 64 3.10 -5.67 -8.16
C SER A 64 2.73 -5.57 -9.64
N ALA A 65 3.03 -4.44 -10.30
CA ALA A 65 2.84 -4.29 -11.74
C ALA A 65 3.70 -5.26 -12.56
N ALA A 66 5.00 -5.36 -12.25
CA ALA A 66 5.90 -6.29 -12.92
C ALA A 66 5.50 -7.76 -12.68
N SER A 67 5.14 -8.11 -11.45
CA SER A 67 4.69 -9.47 -11.10
C SER A 67 3.38 -9.83 -11.80
N SER A 68 2.43 -8.89 -11.89
CA SER A 68 1.17 -9.09 -12.61
C SER A 68 1.37 -9.28 -14.12
N LEU A 69 2.29 -8.51 -14.72
CA LEU A 69 2.67 -8.67 -16.12
C LEU A 69 3.35 -10.02 -16.37
N LEU A 70 4.30 -10.42 -15.51
CA LEU A 70 4.96 -11.74 -15.61
C LEU A 70 3.97 -12.90 -15.43
N LEU A 71 3.01 -12.78 -14.51
CA LEU A 71 1.94 -13.77 -14.34
C LEU A 71 1.08 -13.87 -15.60
N GLY A 72 0.71 -12.74 -16.18
CA GLY A 72 -0.07 -12.69 -17.42
C GLY A 72 0.69 -13.26 -18.62
N THR A 73 2.00 -12.99 -18.75
CA THR A 73 2.79 -13.49 -19.88
C THR A 73 3.10 -14.98 -19.78
N LEU A 74 3.34 -15.50 -18.57
CA LEU A 74 3.73 -16.90 -18.38
C LEU A 74 2.54 -17.85 -18.19
N ALA A 75 1.47 -17.40 -17.53
CA ALA A 75 0.33 -18.24 -17.18
C ALA A 75 -0.99 -17.80 -17.83
N GLY A 76 -1.01 -16.68 -18.56
CA GLY A 76 -2.23 -16.12 -19.12
C GLY A 76 -3.27 -15.89 -18.04
N TYR A 77 -4.47 -16.45 -18.24
CA TYR A 77 -5.58 -16.34 -17.30
C TYR A 77 -5.53 -17.37 -16.15
N LYS A 78 -4.68 -18.41 -16.23
CA LYS A 78 -4.74 -19.62 -15.38
C LYS A 78 -4.67 -19.35 -13.88
N PHE A 79 -3.92 -18.32 -13.46
CA PHE A 79 -3.68 -18.00 -12.06
C PHE A 79 -4.31 -16.68 -11.61
N LEU A 80 -5.33 -16.19 -12.32
CA LEU A 80 -6.01 -14.96 -11.90
C LEU A 80 -6.60 -15.05 -10.48
N TRP A 81 -7.01 -16.24 -10.02
CA TRP A 81 -7.49 -16.49 -8.65
C TRP A 81 -6.46 -16.15 -7.56
N VAL A 82 -5.16 -16.15 -7.89
CA VAL A 82 -4.08 -15.81 -6.96
C VAL A 82 -4.19 -14.36 -6.53
N GLN A 83 -4.56 -13.44 -7.43
CA GLN A 83 -4.57 -12.01 -7.13
C GLN A 83 -5.65 -11.63 -6.09
N PRO A 84 -6.93 -12.07 -6.19
CA PRO A 84 -7.91 -11.84 -5.13
C PRO A 84 -7.51 -12.48 -3.81
N LEU A 85 -6.94 -13.69 -3.83
CA LEU A 85 -6.53 -14.37 -2.60
C LEU A 85 -5.38 -13.61 -1.92
N ALA A 86 -4.38 -13.18 -2.67
CA ALA A 86 -3.26 -12.38 -2.18
C ALA A 86 -3.75 -11.05 -1.59
N LEU A 87 -4.71 -10.40 -2.27
CA LEU A 87 -5.35 -9.18 -1.76
C LEU A 87 -6.09 -9.42 -0.44
N ILE A 88 -6.86 -10.50 -0.32
CA ILE A 88 -7.55 -10.86 0.93
C ILE A 88 -6.54 -11.07 2.06
N THR A 89 -5.43 -11.78 1.80
CA THR A 89 -4.39 -11.99 2.80
C THR A 89 -3.73 -10.66 3.22
N GLY A 90 -3.48 -9.76 2.27
CA GLY A 90 -2.97 -8.41 2.55
C GLY A 90 -3.95 -7.62 3.42
N ILE A 91 -5.25 -7.64 3.08
CA ILE A 91 -6.29 -6.97 3.88
C ILE A 91 -6.33 -7.52 5.31
N ILE A 92 -6.25 -8.84 5.51
CA ILE A 92 -6.21 -9.46 6.84
C ILE A 92 -4.99 -9.01 7.64
N MET A 93 -3.80 -9.01 7.01
CA MET A 93 -2.57 -8.55 7.65
C MET A 93 -2.67 -7.08 8.06
N LEU A 94 -3.19 -6.22 7.18
CA LEU A 94 -3.38 -4.80 7.45
C LEU A 94 -4.39 -4.55 8.57
N MET A 95 -5.52 -5.30 8.59
CA MET A 95 -6.49 -5.26 9.69
C MET A 95 -5.84 -5.64 11.03
N ALA A 96 -4.99 -6.67 11.05
CA ALA A 96 -4.29 -7.10 12.25
C ALA A 96 -3.32 -6.01 12.76
N ILE A 97 -2.58 -5.35 11.87
CA ILE A 97 -1.66 -4.26 12.25
C ILE A 97 -2.44 -3.04 12.76
N SER A 98 -3.55 -2.66 12.12
CA SER A 98 -4.42 -1.59 12.60
C SER A 98 -4.99 -1.93 13.98
N HIS A 99 -5.46 -3.15 14.18
CA HIS A 99 -5.95 -3.61 15.49
C HIS A 99 -4.86 -3.56 16.56
N LEU A 100 -3.64 -3.99 16.23
CA LEU A 100 -2.49 -3.92 17.12
C LEU A 100 -2.18 -2.48 17.51
N THR A 101 -2.13 -1.56 16.54
CA THR A 101 -1.81 -0.14 16.75
C THR A 101 -2.89 0.59 17.56
N LEU A 102 -4.15 0.22 17.38
CA LEU A 102 -5.28 0.82 18.13
C LEU A 102 -5.45 0.22 19.52
N SER A 103 -5.08 -1.05 19.71
CA SER A 103 -5.24 -1.75 20.99
C SER A 103 -4.05 -1.56 21.92
N ILE A 104 -2.84 -1.47 21.36
CA ILE A 104 -1.61 -1.26 22.12
C ILE A 104 -1.39 0.25 22.27
N LYS A 105 -1.60 0.78 23.47
CA LYS A 105 -1.31 2.18 23.84
C LYS A 105 0.19 2.49 24.00
N THR A 106 1.05 1.67 23.41
CA THR A 106 2.51 1.78 23.49
C THR A 106 3.10 1.55 22.11
N ARG A 107 4.28 2.10 21.84
CA ARG A 107 4.90 1.96 20.52
C ARG A 107 5.21 0.49 20.23
N PRO A 108 5.00 -0.01 18.99
CA PRO A 108 5.29 -1.40 18.65
C PRO A 108 6.72 -1.84 19.00
N PHE A 109 7.71 -0.95 18.79
CA PHE A 109 9.10 -1.21 19.17
C PHE A 109 9.28 -1.43 20.68
N GLU A 110 8.71 -0.55 21.50
CA GLU A 110 8.77 -0.65 22.96
C GLU A 110 8.02 -1.88 23.47
N ALA A 111 6.85 -2.17 22.88
CA ALA A 111 6.08 -3.38 23.18
C ALA A 111 6.88 -4.65 22.88
N MET A 112 7.50 -4.77 21.71
CA MET A 112 8.33 -5.93 21.36
C MET A 112 9.57 -6.05 22.25
N SER A 113 10.20 -4.93 22.59
CA SER A 113 11.36 -4.91 23.47
C SER A 113 11.00 -5.38 24.89
N LYS A 114 9.84 -4.95 25.40
CA LYS A 114 9.36 -5.26 26.76
C LYS A 114 8.79 -6.67 26.90
N TYR A 115 7.96 -7.11 25.94
CA TYR A 115 7.20 -8.37 26.07
C TYR A 115 7.84 -9.57 25.37
N THR A 116 8.78 -9.36 24.45
CA THR A 116 9.47 -10.45 23.74
C THR A 116 10.95 -10.49 24.09
N HIS A 117 11.75 -9.59 23.50
CA HIS A 117 13.17 -9.40 23.81
C HIS A 117 13.71 -8.19 23.01
N PRO A 118 14.63 -7.37 23.55
CA PRO A 118 15.22 -6.23 22.83
C PRO A 118 15.88 -6.59 21.49
N VAL A 119 16.47 -7.78 21.38
CA VAL A 119 17.09 -8.26 20.13
C VAL A 119 16.06 -8.39 19.01
N PHE A 120 14.84 -8.86 19.30
CA PHE A 120 13.79 -8.95 18.28
C PHE A 120 13.29 -7.56 17.86
N ALA A 121 13.18 -6.61 18.80
CA ALA A 121 12.80 -5.24 18.48
C ALA A 121 13.83 -4.56 17.55
N TRP A 122 15.12 -4.66 17.86
CA TRP A 122 16.19 -4.13 17.03
C TRP A 122 16.35 -4.87 15.69
N GLY A 123 16.21 -6.20 15.71
CA GLY A 123 16.20 -7.01 14.50
C GLY A 123 15.07 -6.60 13.55
N TRP A 124 13.85 -6.42 14.07
CA TRP A 124 12.72 -5.92 13.29
C TRP A 124 12.94 -4.49 12.78
N ALA A 125 13.49 -3.58 13.60
CA ALA A 125 13.75 -2.21 13.19
C ALA A 125 14.76 -2.16 12.02
N LEU A 126 15.85 -2.92 12.11
CA LEU A 126 16.85 -3.01 11.05
C LEU A 126 16.29 -3.68 9.80
N ALA A 127 15.54 -4.78 9.96
CA ALA A 127 14.89 -5.47 8.84
C ALA A 127 13.89 -4.56 8.11
N SER A 128 13.10 -3.77 8.85
CA SER A 128 12.12 -2.83 8.29
C SER A 128 12.81 -1.70 7.53
N LEU A 129 13.94 -1.19 8.03
CA LEU A 129 14.76 -0.19 7.34
C LEU A 129 15.31 -0.76 6.03
N LEU A 130 15.90 -1.96 6.07
CA LEU A 130 16.43 -2.63 4.87
C LEU A 130 15.32 -2.92 3.85
N ALA A 131 14.17 -3.41 4.30
CA ALA A 131 13.00 -3.64 3.45
C ALA A 131 12.54 -2.34 2.77
N SER A 132 12.54 -1.21 3.50
CA SER A 132 12.18 0.10 2.95
C SER A 132 13.16 0.57 1.87
N ILE A 133 14.46 0.31 2.04
CA ILE A 133 15.47 0.61 1.02
C ILE A 133 15.24 -0.24 -0.24
N VAL A 134 15.02 -1.54 -0.07
CA VAL A 134 14.75 -2.46 -1.18
C VAL A 134 13.47 -2.08 -1.91
N TRP A 135 12.43 -1.65 -1.18
CA TRP A 135 11.16 -1.20 -1.73
C TRP A 135 11.30 0.00 -2.68
N CYS A 136 12.32 0.83 -2.49
CA CYS A 136 12.57 1.97 -3.38
C CYS A 136 13.09 1.55 -4.76
N PHE A 137 13.84 0.45 -4.89
CA PHE A 137 14.51 0.11 -6.16
C PHE A 137 13.55 -0.08 -7.34
N PRO A 138 12.44 -0.83 -7.22
CA PRO A 138 11.48 -0.96 -8.32
C PRO A 138 10.84 0.37 -8.73
N GLN A 139 10.64 1.26 -7.76
CA GLN A 139 10.01 2.57 -8.00
C GLN A 139 10.93 3.48 -8.82
N PHE A 140 12.22 3.55 -8.45
CA PHE A 140 13.21 4.30 -9.23
C PHE A 140 13.44 3.68 -10.61
N SER A 141 13.49 2.35 -10.70
CA SER A 141 13.65 1.64 -11.99
C SER A 141 12.51 1.94 -12.96
N LEU A 142 11.27 2.02 -12.47
CA LEU A 142 10.11 2.37 -13.30
C LEU A 142 10.11 3.82 -13.73
N ALA A 143 10.40 4.74 -12.80
CA ALA A 143 10.46 6.16 -13.13
C ALA A 143 11.52 6.42 -14.20
N GLU A 144 12.67 5.75 -14.12
CA GLU A 144 13.74 5.80 -15.13
C GLU A 144 13.28 5.22 -16.48
N SER A 145 12.59 4.07 -16.46
CA SER A 145 12.07 3.43 -17.68
C SER A 145 11.10 4.34 -18.41
N VAL A 146 10.18 4.99 -17.69
CA VAL A 146 9.22 5.94 -18.27
C VAL A 146 9.92 7.14 -18.89
N VAL A 147 10.95 7.70 -18.25
CA VAL A 147 11.73 8.82 -18.81
C VAL A 147 12.43 8.40 -20.10
N ARG A 148 13.00 7.18 -20.13
CA ARG A 148 13.63 6.64 -21.35
C ARG A 148 12.63 6.39 -22.46
N ASP A 149 11.45 5.89 -22.16
CA ASP A 149 10.40 5.67 -23.15
C ASP A 149 9.90 6.98 -23.76
N ILE A 150 9.75 8.03 -22.95
CA ILE A 150 9.40 9.38 -23.43
C ILE A 150 10.53 9.94 -24.29
N ALA A 151 11.78 9.86 -23.82
CA ALA A 151 12.94 10.35 -24.56
C ALA A 151 13.11 9.63 -25.91
N GLY A 152 12.90 8.32 -25.93
CA GLY A 152 12.94 7.51 -27.14
C GLY A 152 11.87 7.92 -28.16
N GLN A 153 10.64 8.19 -27.71
CA GLN A 153 9.58 8.71 -28.58
C GLN A 153 9.88 10.12 -29.13
N MET A 154 10.68 10.90 -28.40
CA MET A 154 11.16 12.22 -28.84
C MET A 154 12.44 12.16 -29.69
N GLY A 155 12.96 10.97 -29.99
CA GLY A 155 14.17 10.77 -30.81
C GLY A 155 15.49 10.98 -30.08
N TYR A 156 15.48 11.07 -28.74
CA TYR A 156 16.71 11.14 -27.94
C TYR A 156 17.24 9.74 -27.63
N PRO A 157 18.56 9.51 -27.75
CA PRO A 157 19.15 8.22 -27.41
C PRO A 157 19.06 7.99 -25.89
N ALA A 158 18.76 6.76 -25.50
CA ALA A 158 18.80 6.29 -24.12
C ALA A 158 20.27 6.17 -23.63
N SER A 159 20.91 7.31 -23.45
CA SER A 159 22.28 7.42 -22.96
C SER A 159 22.35 7.21 -21.44
N GLN A 160 23.50 6.74 -20.94
CA GLN A 160 23.73 6.68 -19.50
C GLN A 160 23.58 8.08 -18.86
N GLY A 161 24.00 9.15 -19.53
CA GLY A 161 23.80 10.52 -19.02
C GLY A 161 22.34 10.86 -18.72
N LEU A 162 21.41 10.42 -19.59
CA LEU A 162 19.97 10.60 -19.38
C LEU A 162 19.47 9.78 -18.18
N THR A 163 19.87 8.51 -18.07
CA THR A 163 19.51 7.62 -16.96
C THR A 163 19.95 8.19 -15.62
N TRP A 164 21.22 8.57 -15.49
CA TRP A 164 21.76 9.10 -14.24
C TRP A 164 21.18 10.48 -13.92
N GLY A 165 21.10 11.36 -14.91
CA GLY A 165 20.54 12.70 -14.75
C GLY A 165 19.08 12.68 -14.29
N SER A 166 18.24 11.88 -14.94
CA SER A 166 16.83 11.72 -14.55
C SER A 166 16.69 11.12 -13.16
N SER A 167 17.50 10.11 -12.81
CA SER A 167 17.48 9.48 -11.49
C SER A 167 17.81 10.46 -10.36
N PHE A 168 18.82 11.33 -10.53
CA PHE A 168 19.14 12.36 -9.55
C PHE A 168 18.04 13.42 -9.42
N ILE A 169 17.41 13.81 -10.53
CA ILE A 169 16.27 14.75 -10.52
C ILE A 169 15.09 14.14 -9.77
N ILE A 170 14.76 12.87 -10.05
CA ILE A 170 13.68 12.14 -9.37
C ILE A 170 13.99 12.01 -7.87
N LEU A 171 15.24 11.71 -7.51
CA LEU A 171 15.67 11.62 -6.12
C LEU A 171 15.54 12.98 -5.40
N ALA A 172 16.03 14.06 -6.01
CA ALA A 172 15.94 15.40 -5.46
C ALA A 172 14.48 15.83 -5.27
N PHE A 173 13.63 15.54 -6.25
CA PHE A 173 12.19 15.81 -6.18
C PHE A 173 11.53 14.99 -5.06
N THR A 174 11.84 13.70 -4.96
CA THR A 174 11.29 12.82 -3.91
C THR A 174 11.72 13.28 -2.52
N LEU A 175 13.00 13.63 -2.34
CA LEU A 175 13.51 14.17 -1.08
C LEU A 175 12.84 15.49 -0.72
N PHE A 176 12.63 16.38 -1.71
CA PHE A 176 11.91 17.62 -1.52
C PHE A 176 10.48 17.39 -1.03
N ILE A 177 9.72 16.48 -1.67
CA ILE A 177 8.36 16.16 -1.24
C ILE A 177 8.37 15.58 0.17
N THR A 178 9.21 14.57 0.44
CA THR A 178 9.30 13.89 1.75
C THR A 178 9.62 14.87 2.88
N LEU A 179 10.55 15.80 2.68
CA LEU A 179 10.93 16.78 3.71
C LEU A 179 9.89 17.89 3.92
N ASN A 180 9.00 18.13 2.96
CA ASN A 180 8.01 19.21 3.05
C ASN A 180 6.59 18.73 3.37
N TYR A 181 6.27 17.45 3.13
CA TYR A 181 4.92 16.90 3.31
C TYR A 181 4.38 17.09 4.75
N GLY A 182 5.23 16.88 5.76
CA GLY A 182 4.85 16.98 7.18
C GLY A 182 4.86 18.39 7.78
N LYS A 183 5.22 19.42 7.01
CA LYS A 183 5.40 20.79 7.56
C LYS A 183 4.10 21.53 7.82
N SER A 184 3.01 21.21 7.11
CA SER A 184 1.71 21.85 7.35
C SER A 184 0.54 21.01 6.84
N LEU A 185 -0.64 21.22 7.43
CA LEU A 185 -1.89 20.57 7.03
C LEU A 185 -2.24 20.82 5.54
N GLY A 186 -1.82 21.97 5.00
CA GLY A 186 -2.00 22.29 3.58
C GLY A 186 -1.15 21.43 2.64
N TRP A 187 0.09 21.10 3.03
CA TRP A 187 0.96 20.20 2.26
C TRP A 187 0.42 18.76 2.26
N ILE A 188 -0.07 18.28 3.40
CA ILE A 188 -0.70 16.96 3.53
C ILE A 188 -1.90 16.86 2.57
N LYS A 189 -2.82 17.83 2.60
CA LYS A 189 -4.01 17.84 1.72
C LYS A 189 -3.64 17.85 0.24
N LYS A 190 -2.64 18.64 -0.17
CA LYS A 190 -2.16 18.69 -1.56
C LYS A 190 -1.52 17.36 -1.98
N TYR A 191 -0.72 16.76 -1.10
CA TYR A 191 -0.10 15.47 -1.33
C TYR A 191 -1.14 14.35 -1.50
N GLU A 192 -2.15 14.29 -0.62
CA GLU A 192 -3.25 13.35 -0.74
C GLU A 192 -4.04 13.53 -2.04
N LEU A 193 -4.32 14.77 -2.44
CA LEU A 193 -5.01 15.04 -3.70
C LEU A 193 -4.17 14.57 -4.89
N ALA A 194 -2.87 14.90 -4.91
CA ALA A 194 -1.96 14.46 -5.96
C ALA A 194 -1.92 12.93 -6.07
N LEU A 195 -1.80 12.22 -4.94
CA LEU A 195 -1.83 10.76 -4.92
C LEU A 195 -3.14 10.19 -5.43
N LYS A 196 -4.30 10.72 -5.02
CA LYS A 196 -5.60 10.29 -5.53
C LYS A 196 -5.71 10.47 -7.04
N LEU A 197 -5.22 11.59 -7.57
CA LEU A 197 -5.21 11.86 -9.01
C LEU A 197 -4.29 10.87 -9.76
N MET A 198 -3.10 10.57 -9.22
CA MET A 198 -2.19 9.58 -9.81
C MET A 198 -2.81 8.18 -9.84
N VAL A 199 -3.42 7.74 -8.74
CA VAL A 199 -4.11 6.44 -8.69
C VAL A 199 -5.27 6.40 -9.68
N ALA A 200 -6.08 7.46 -9.75
CA ALA A 200 -7.17 7.56 -10.72
C ALA A 200 -6.66 7.46 -12.17
N MET A 201 -5.54 8.14 -12.48
CA MET A 201 -4.89 8.07 -13.80
C MET A 201 -4.43 6.65 -14.14
N ILE A 202 -3.84 5.93 -13.18
CA ILE A 202 -3.40 4.54 -13.36
C ILE A 202 -4.61 3.64 -13.68
N ILE A 203 -5.69 3.77 -12.89
CA ILE A 203 -6.92 3.00 -13.10
C ILE A 203 -7.50 3.27 -14.50
N ILE A 204 -7.60 4.54 -14.89
CA ILE A 204 -8.10 4.93 -16.22
C ILE A 204 -7.22 4.34 -17.32
N SER A 205 -5.89 4.40 -17.17
CA SER A 205 -4.94 3.86 -18.14
C SER A 205 -5.13 2.35 -18.36
N PHE A 206 -5.23 1.57 -17.28
CA PHE A 206 -5.50 0.13 -17.38
C PHE A 206 -6.88 -0.17 -17.96
N PHE A 207 -7.89 0.64 -17.63
CA PHE A 207 -9.23 0.46 -18.18
C PHE A 207 -9.27 0.70 -19.70
N ILE A 208 -8.55 1.71 -20.20
CA ILE A 208 -8.39 1.95 -21.64
C ILE A 208 -7.71 0.75 -22.31
N VAL A 209 -6.70 0.14 -21.68
CA VAL A 209 -6.03 -1.06 -22.21
C VAL A 209 -7.01 -2.23 -22.29
N ILE A 210 -7.83 -2.46 -21.26
CA ILE A 210 -8.85 -3.52 -21.25
C ILE A 210 -9.86 -3.34 -22.39
N ILE A 211 -10.25 -2.11 -22.72
CA ILE A 211 -11.17 -1.83 -23.84
C ILE A 211 -10.49 -2.07 -25.20
N LYS A 212 -9.20 -1.74 -25.32
CA LYS A 212 -8.46 -1.87 -26.58
C LYS A 212 -7.98 -3.30 -26.88
N VAL A 213 -7.81 -4.11 -25.86
CA VAL A 213 -7.39 -5.51 -25.98
C VAL A 213 -8.63 -6.40 -26.06
N ASP A 214 -8.62 -7.37 -26.97
CA ASP A 214 -9.69 -8.37 -27.04
C ASP A 214 -9.57 -9.35 -25.87
N VAL A 215 -10.33 -9.08 -24.79
CA VAL A 215 -10.29 -9.87 -23.56
C VAL A 215 -11.29 -11.02 -23.64
N ASP A 216 -10.77 -12.24 -23.50
CA ASP A 216 -11.59 -13.45 -23.37
C ASP A 216 -12.20 -13.54 -21.97
N TRP A 217 -13.37 -12.92 -21.79
CA TRP A 217 -14.08 -12.88 -20.51
C TRP A 217 -14.44 -14.26 -19.97
N GLY A 218 -14.60 -15.27 -20.84
CA GLY A 218 -14.83 -16.66 -20.45
C GLY A 218 -13.62 -17.24 -19.74
N LYS A 219 -12.42 -17.04 -20.30
CA LYS A 219 -11.16 -17.44 -19.65
C LYS A 219 -10.84 -16.60 -18.41
N VAL A 220 -11.19 -15.31 -18.39
CA VAL A 220 -11.05 -14.48 -17.19
C VAL A 220 -11.88 -15.05 -16.04
N ALA A 221 -13.16 -15.36 -16.28
CA ALA A 221 -14.01 -15.98 -15.26
C ALA A 221 -13.47 -17.37 -14.85
N GLY A 222 -13.04 -18.18 -15.83
CA GLY A 222 -12.41 -19.47 -15.58
C GLY A 222 -11.11 -19.37 -14.77
N GLY A 223 -10.33 -18.30 -14.95
CA GLY A 223 -9.10 -18.05 -14.21
C GLY A 223 -9.31 -17.49 -12.81
N LEU A 224 -10.36 -16.69 -12.62
CA LEU A 224 -10.72 -16.09 -11.32
C LEU A 224 -11.38 -17.10 -10.38
N PHE A 225 -12.25 -17.97 -10.91
CA PHE A 225 -13.01 -18.94 -10.12
C PHE A 225 -12.53 -20.37 -10.27
N GLY A 226 -11.79 -20.69 -11.33
CA GLY A 226 -11.16 -21.99 -11.51
C GLY A 226 -9.84 -22.05 -10.75
N PHE A 227 -9.81 -22.89 -9.72
CA PHE A 227 -8.58 -23.16 -8.98
C PHE A 227 -7.65 -24.05 -9.81
N ALA A 228 -6.48 -23.52 -10.16
CA ALA A 228 -5.43 -24.25 -10.85
C ALA A 228 -4.15 -24.24 -10.01
N MET A 229 -3.59 -25.43 -9.74
CA MET A 229 -2.34 -25.56 -9.00
C MET A 229 -1.14 -25.39 -9.93
N PRO A 230 -0.11 -24.61 -9.55
CA PRO A 230 1.11 -24.51 -10.33
C PRO A 230 1.87 -25.84 -10.29
N GLN A 231 2.36 -26.30 -11.46
CA GLN A 231 3.04 -27.59 -11.60
C GLN A 231 4.52 -27.45 -11.96
N THR A 232 4.92 -26.30 -12.51
CA THR A 232 6.33 -26.05 -12.88
C THR A 232 6.99 -25.07 -11.92
N ALA A 233 8.32 -25.14 -11.80
CA ALA A 233 9.09 -24.20 -10.97
C ALA A 233 8.84 -22.74 -11.34
N ASN A 234 8.66 -22.44 -12.63
CA ASN A 234 8.33 -21.10 -13.10
C ASN A 234 6.94 -20.66 -12.65
N GLU A 235 5.92 -21.51 -12.80
CA GLU A 235 4.58 -21.21 -12.32
C GLU A 235 4.55 -20.99 -10.80
N ILE A 236 5.26 -21.83 -10.03
CA ILE A 236 5.40 -21.68 -8.58
C ILE A 236 6.05 -20.34 -8.24
N GLY A 237 7.15 -19.99 -8.91
CA GLY A 237 7.87 -18.75 -8.68
C GLY A 237 6.99 -17.52 -8.88
N VAL A 238 6.15 -17.52 -9.91
CA VAL A 238 5.28 -16.37 -10.21
C VAL A 238 4.07 -16.28 -9.28
N VAL A 239 3.52 -17.44 -8.86
CA VAL A 239 2.48 -17.46 -7.81
C VAL A 239 3.03 -16.90 -6.50
N ILE A 240 4.23 -17.34 -6.09
CA ILE A 240 4.89 -16.82 -4.88
C ILE A 240 5.17 -15.32 -5.01
N SER A 241 5.64 -14.84 -6.16
CA SER A 241 5.89 -13.41 -6.36
C SER A 241 4.61 -12.58 -6.28
N ALA A 242 3.48 -13.10 -6.76
CA ALA A 242 2.19 -12.43 -6.65
C ALA A 242 1.76 -12.27 -5.17
N PHE A 243 1.99 -13.28 -4.33
CA PHE A 243 1.76 -13.16 -2.88
C PHE A 243 2.74 -12.23 -2.18
N ALA A 244 4.01 -12.22 -2.60
CA ALA A 244 5.03 -11.36 -2.00
C ALA A 244 4.85 -9.86 -2.32
N THR A 245 4.05 -9.53 -3.34
CA THR A 245 3.85 -8.16 -3.84
C THR A 245 2.42 -7.64 -3.69
N ALA A 246 1.52 -8.40 -3.05
CA ALA A 246 0.14 -8.01 -2.75
C ALA A 246 0.03 -7.41 -1.34
#